data_AF-A0A1H2GS17-F1
#
_entry.id   AF-A0A1H2GS17-F1
#
_cell.length_a   1.000
_cell.length_b   1.000
_cell.length_c   1.000
_cell.angle_alpha   90.00
_cell.angle_beta   90.00
_cell.angle_gamma   90.00
#
_symmetry.space_group_name_H-M   'P 1'
#
loop_
_entity.id
_entity.type
_entity.pdbx_description
1 polymer ?
#
loop_
_entity_poly.entity_id
_entity_poly.type
_entity_poly.pdbx_seq_one_letter_code
_entity_poly.pdbx_strand_id
1 'polypeptide(L)'
;MNSMTVGARAIELDKDGFLVDLSDWSAEVASALAAAEDIELTPEHWEVLELLRSFYAEFQLSPATRPLIKYTALKLGADKGNSLHLNRLFKGTPAKLAAKLAGLPKPTNCL
;
A
#
# COMPACT_ATOMS: atom_id res chain seq x y z
N MET A 1 11.09 17.29 2.00
CA MET A 1 10.36 16.54 3.04
C MET A 1 8.96 17.08 3.01
N ASN A 2 7.99 16.21 2.72
CA ASN A 2 6.58 16.57 2.75
C ASN A 2 6.03 16.17 4.11
N SER A 3 5.18 16.98 4.71
CA SER A 3 4.46 16.58 5.92
C SER A 3 2.96 16.66 5.65
N MET A 4 2.24 15.65 6.14
CA MET A 4 0.80 15.52 6.01
C MET A 4 0.19 15.58 7.40
N THR A 5 -0.85 16.38 7.60
CA THR A 5 -1.55 16.41 8.89
C THR A 5 -2.72 15.43 8.83
N VAL A 6 -2.72 14.44 9.72
CA VAL A 6 -3.81 13.47 9.86
C VAL A 6 -4.34 13.55 11.28
N GLY A 7 -5.55 14.07 11.43
CA GLY A 7 -6.12 14.41 12.73
C GLY A 7 -5.29 15.48 13.44
N ALA A 8 -4.68 15.10 14.58
CA ALA A 8 -3.80 15.96 15.37
C ALA A 8 -2.30 15.64 15.23
N ARG A 9 -1.93 14.68 14.36
CA ARG A 9 -0.54 14.24 14.16
C ARG A 9 0.00 14.77 12.84
N ALA A 10 1.25 15.23 12.86
CA ALA A 10 2.02 15.54 11.67
C ALA A 10 2.79 14.27 11.25
N ILE A 11 2.51 13.82 10.04
CA ILE A 11 3.04 12.60 9.44
C ILE A 11 4.12 13.01 8.44
N GLU A 12 5.35 12.57 8.67
CA GLU A 12 6.46 12.86 7.77
C GLU A 12 6.45 11.89 6.58
N LEU A 13 6.51 12.46 5.39
CA LEU A 13 6.54 11.76 4.12
C LEU A 13 7.83 12.06 3.36
N ASP A 14 8.34 11.05 2.68
CA ASP A 14 9.46 11.20 1.78
C ASP A 14 9.07 11.99 0.50
N LYS A 15 10.06 12.23 -0.36
CA LYS A 15 9.86 12.95 -1.63
C LYS A 15 8.95 12.22 -2.64
N ASP A 16 8.77 10.91 -2.46
CA ASP A 16 7.89 10.05 -3.25
C ASP A 16 6.51 9.91 -2.56
N GLY A 17 6.31 10.52 -1.39
CA GLY A 17 5.11 10.48 -0.55
C GLY A 17 4.94 9.21 0.28
N PHE A 18 6.00 8.41 0.49
CA PHE A 18 5.98 7.27 1.40
C PHE A 18 6.15 7.73 2.84
N LEU A 19 5.56 6.99 3.77
CA LEU A 19 5.77 7.18 5.20
C LEU A 19 7.26 7.05 5.55
N VAL A 20 7.80 8.06 6.22
CA VAL A 20 9.17 8.00 6.78
C VAL A 20 9.20 7.07 7.99
N ASP A 21 8.18 7.15 8.84
CA ASP A 21 7.99 6.27 9.99
C ASP A 21 6.82 5.31 9.75
N LEU A 22 7.10 4.01 9.82
CA LEU A 22 6.11 2.93 9.67
C LEU A 22 5.09 2.91 10.82
N SER A 23 5.48 3.38 12.00
CA SER A 23 4.65 3.41 13.21
C SER A 23 3.57 4.48 13.17
N ASP A 24 3.75 5.50 12.33
CA ASP A 24 2.77 6.55 12.07
C ASP A 24 1.60 6.07 11.21
N TRP A 25 1.70 4.89 10.60
CA TRP A 25 0.63 4.37 9.78
C TRP A 25 -0.63 4.08 10.59
N SER A 26 -1.77 4.59 10.10
CA SER A 26 -3.11 4.30 10.58
C SER A 26 -4.09 4.24 9.41
N ALA A 27 -5.32 3.80 9.65
CA ALA A 27 -6.36 3.80 8.63
C ALA A 27 -6.66 5.22 8.08
N GLU A 28 -6.56 6.24 8.95
CA GLU A 28 -6.72 7.64 8.55
C GLU A 28 -5.56 8.09 7.65
N VAL A 29 -4.33 7.69 7.98
CA VAL A 29 -3.14 7.99 7.17
C VAL A 29 -3.21 7.30 5.82
N ALA A 30 -3.60 6.02 5.78
CA ALA A 30 -3.80 5.29 4.53
C ALA A 30 -4.82 6.01 3.63
N SER A 31 -5.94 6.43 4.20
CA SER A 31 -6.99 7.18 3.48
C SER A 31 -6.47 8.52 2.95
N ALA A 32 -5.69 9.25 3.76
CA ALA A 32 -5.11 10.52 3.34
C ALA A 32 -4.05 10.34 2.24
N LEU A 33 -3.22 9.29 2.32
CA LEU A 33 -2.27 8.93 1.27
C LEU A 33 -2.99 8.53 -0.03
N ALA A 34 -4.11 7.81 0.07
CA ALA A 34 -4.90 7.41 -1.09
C ALA A 34 -5.54 8.62 -1.76
N ALA A 35 -6.11 9.54 -0.97
CA ALA A 35 -6.65 10.79 -1.47
C ALA A 35 -5.58 11.64 -2.18
N ALA A 36 -4.34 11.66 -1.68
CA ALA A 36 -3.22 12.35 -2.33
C ALA A 36 -2.83 11.73 -3.69
N GLU A 37 -3.11 10.44 -3.90
CA GLU A 37 -2.92 9.71 -5.16
C GLU A 37 -4.22 9.67 -6.02
N ASP A 38 -5.26 10.37 -5.57
CA ASP A 38 -6.58 10.41 -6.21
C ASP A 38 -7.19 8.98 -6.29
N ILE A 39 -6.96 8.17 -5.26
CA ILE A 39 -7.46 6.80 -5.12
C ILE A 39 -8.46 6.76 -3.97
N GLU A 40 -9.61 6.14 -4.22
CA GLU A 40 -10.60 5.88 -3.19
C GLU A 40 -10.38 4.49 -2.58
N LEU A 41 -10.12 4.42 -1.27
CA LEU A 41 -9.93 3.15 -0.57
C LEU A 41 -11.27 2.43 -0.38
N THR A 42 -11.62 1.61 -1.36
CA THR A 42 -12.72 0.65 -1.24
C THR A 42 -12.33 -0.54 -0.34
N PRO A 43 -13.29 -1.39 0.09
CA PRO A 43 -12.98 -2.58 0.90
C PRO A 43 -11.93 -3.50 0.25
N GLU A 44 -11.91 -3.61 -1.08
CA GLU A 44 -10.92 -4.41 -1.81
C GLU A 44 -9.50 -3.85 -1.64
N HIS A 45 -9.35 -2.52 -1.59
CA HIS A 45 -8.06 -1.92 -1.30
C HIS A 45 -7.62 -2.27 0.11
N TRP A 46 -8.50 -2.12 1.10
CA TRP A 46 -8.22 -2.43 2.50
C TRP A 46 -7.75 -3.87 2.69
N GLU A 47 -8.43 -4.84 2.07
CA GLU A 47 -8.01 -6.25 2.10
C GLU A 47 -6.57 -6.42 1.60
N VAL A 48 -6.20 -5.74 0.51
CA VAL A 48 -4.84 -5.77 -0.03
C VAL A 48 -3.84 -5.09 0.92
N LEU A 49 -4.17 -3.92 1.48
CA LEU A 49 -3.28 -3.20 2.41
C LEU A 49 -2.99 -4.02 3.67
N GLU A 50 -4.02 -4.62 4.27
CA GLU A 50 -3.87 -5.48 5.44
C GLU A 50 -3.06 -6.73 5.14
N LEU A 51 -3.24 -7.32 3.95
CA LEU A 51 -2.42 -8.44 3.48
C LEU A 51 -0.96 -8.06 3.33
N LEU A 52 -0.66 -6.90 2.75
CA LEU A 52 0.71 -6.40 2.64
C LEU A 52 1.34 -6.16 4.01
N ARG A 53 0.59 -5.59 4.96
CA ARG A 53 1.09 -5.38 6.33
C ARG A 53 1.34 -6.70 7.04
N SER A 54 0.46 -7.68 6.87
CA SER A 54 0.64 -9.03 7.40
C SER A 54 1.87 -9.71 6.81
N PHE A 55 2.04 -9.59 5.49
CA PHE A 55 3.23 -10.09 4.79
C PHE A 55 4.51 -9.40 5.29
N TYR A 56 4.50 -8.08 5.46
CA TYR A 56 5.64 -7.36 5.99
C TYR A 56 5.92 -7.74 7.45
N ALA A 57 4.90 -7.94 8.28
CA ALA A 57 5.10 -8.40 9.65
C ALA A 57 5.81 -9.78 9.70
N GLU A 58 5.44 -10.68 8.79
CA GLU A 58 5.97 -12.05 8.72
C GLU A 58 7.34 -12.13 8.04
N PHE A 59 7.55 -11.41 6.93
CA PHE A 59 8.74 -11.51 6.08
C PHE A 59 9.69 -10.30 6.18
N GLN A 60 9.29 -9.23 6.88
CA GLN A 60 10.01 -7.95 6.98
C GLN A 60 10.40 -7.37 5.60
N LEU A 61 9.57 -7.64 4.58
CA LEU A 61 9.85 -7.33 3.19
C LEU A 61 8.60 -6.78 2.49
N SER A 62 8.77 -5.70 1.72
CA SER A 62 7.71 -5.19 0.84
C SER A 62 7.61 -6.05 -0.43
N PRO A 63 6.47 -6.70 -0.71
CA PRO A 63 6.32 -7.55 -1.88
C PRO A 63 6.31 -6.72 -3.18
N ALA A 64 7.01 -7.22 -4.20
CA ALA A 64 6.89 -6.69 -5.57
C ALA A 64 5.55 -7.14 -6.21
N THR A 65 5.25 -6.63 -7.42
CA THR A 65 3.97 -6.86 -8.10
C THR A 65 3.63 -8.34 -8.28
N ARG A 66 4.60 -9.18 -8.67
CA ARG A 66 4.36 -10.63 -8.87
C ARG A 66 4.04 -11.35 -7.56
N PRO A 67 4.85 -11.23 -6.48
CA PRO A 67 4.49 -11.74 -5.16
C PRO A 67 3.15 -11.22 -4.65
N LEU A 68 2.86 -9.94 -4.82
CA LEU A 68 1.60 -9.33 -4.41
C LEU A 68 0.41 -10.01 -5.09
N ILE A 69 0.40 -10.07 -6.42
CA ILE A 69 -0.66 -10.74 -7.20
C ILE A 69 -0.87 -12.17 -6.71
N LYS A 70 0.22 -12.93 -6.55
CA LYS A 70 0.15 -14.33 -6.11
C LYS A 70 -0.38 -14.45 -4.67
N TYR A 71 0.05 -13.58 -3.77
CA TYR A 71 -0.36 -13.59 -2.37
C TYR A 71 -1.83 -13.19 -2.23
N THR A 72 -2.27 -12.14 -2.94
CA THR A 72 -3.68 -11.77 -3.06
C THR A 72 -4.51 -12.91 -3.63
N ALA A 73 -4.00 -13.63 -4.65
CA ALA A 73 -4.72 -14.76 -5.24
C ALA A 73 -4.89 -15.92 -4.26
N LEU A 74 -3.86 -16.18 -3.45
CA LEU A 74 -3.87 -17.22 -2.43
C LEU A 74 -4.80 -16.90 -1.26
N LYS A 75 -4.92 -15.62 -0.89
CA LYS A 75 -5.65 -15.18 0.31
C LYS A 75 -7.08 -14.73 0.02
N LEU A 76 -7.30 -14.02 -1.08
CA LEU A 76 -8.60 -13.47 -1.49
C LEU A 76 -9.23 -14.20 -2.69
N GLY A 77 -8.48 -15.13 -3.32
CA GLY A 77 -8.93 -15.86 -4.51
C GLY A 77 -8.37 -15.30 -5.82
N ALA A 78 -8.34 -16.14 -6.85
CA ALA A 78 -7.76 -15.82 -8.16
C ALA A 78 -8.47 -14.66 -8.88
N ASP A 79 -9.77 -14.45 -8.61
CA ASP A 79 -10.55 -13.35 -9.17
C ASP A 79 -10.10 -11.96 -8.68
N LYS A 80 -9.59 -11.88 -7.45
CA LYS A 80 -9.03 -10.65 -6.87
C LYS A 80 -7.51 -10.56 -7.08
N GLY A 81 -6.81 -11.69 -6.98
CA GLY A 81 -5.36 -11.77 -7.17
C GLY A 81 -4.92 -11.88 -8.63
N ASN A 82 -5.35 -10.95 -9.48
CA ASN A 82 -4.87 -10.89 -10.86
C ASN A 82 -4.32 -9.49 -11.20
N SER A 83 -3.42 -9.47 -12.19
CA SER A 83 -2.77 -8.24 -12.63
C SER A 83 -3.78 -7.17 -13.06
N LEU A 84 -4.85 -7.56 -13.76
CA LEU A 84 -5.84 -6.63 -14.27
C LEU A 84 -6.61 -5.92 -13.14
N HIS A 85 -7.09 -6.68 -12.16
CA HIS A 85 -7.83 -6.19 -11.00
C HIS A 85 -6.95 -5.28 -10.14
N LEU A 86 -5.74 -5.72 -9.79
CA LEU A 86 -4.82 -4.90 -9.01
C LEU A 86 -4.36 -3.64 -9.76
N ASN A 87 -4.14 -3.71 -11.08
CA ASN A 87 -3.86 -2.52 -11.87
C ASN A 87 -5.05 -1.56 -11.91
N ARG A 88 -6.28 -2.07 -11.90
CA ARG A 88 -7.49 -1.23 -11.85
C ARG A 88 -7.62 -0.51 -10.51
N LEU A 89 -7.39 -1.22 -9.40
CA LEU A 89 -7.42 -0.65 -8.05
C LEU A 89 -6.33 0.42 -7.89
N PHE A 90 -5.11 0.11 -8.30
CA PHE A 90 -3.94 0.94 -8.05
C PHE A 90 -3.40 1.61 -9.32
N LYS A 91 -4.27 2.08 -10.22
CA LYS A 91 -3.93 2.89 -11.42
C LYS A 91 -2.67 2.43 -12.20
N GLY A 92 -2.47 1.11 -12.35
CA GLY A 92 -1.33 0.53 -13.07
C GLY A 92 -0.03 0.31 -12.26
N THR A 93 0.05 0.74 -11.00
CA THR A 93 1.24 0.53 -10.14
C THR A 93 0.91 -0.11 -8.78
N PRO A 94 0.35 -1.34 -8.77
CA PRO A 94 -0.17 -1.99 -7.57
C PRO A 94 0.85 -2.18 -6.46
N ALA A 95 2.06 -2.65 -6.74
CA ALA A 95 3.05 -2.83 -5.68
C ALA A 95 3.48 -1.50 -5.04
N LYS A 96 3.70 -0.47 -5.86
CA LYS A 96 4.16 0.84 -5.38
C LYS A 96 3.08 1.52 -4.53
N LEU A 97 1.87 1.62 -5.07
CA LEU A 97 0.76 2.28 -4.38
C LEU A 97 0.29 1.45 -3.19
N ALA A 98 0.09 0.13 -3.33
CA ALA A 98 -0.33 -0.67 -2.18
C ALA A 98 0.70 -0.63 -1.05
N ALA A 99 2.01 -0.67 -1.34
CA ALA A 99 3.04 -0.50 -0.31
C ALA A 99 2.96 0.89 0.34
N LYS A 100 2.87 1.96 -0.47
CA LYS A 100 2.74 3.34 0.02
C LYS A 100 1.53 3.49 0.94
N LEU A 101 0.37 3.03 0.50
CA LEU A 101 -0.90 3.12 1.23
C LEU A 101 -0.93 2.22 2.47
N ALA A 102 -0.24 1.08 2.44
CA ALA A 102 -0.03 0.21 3.61
C ALA A 102 1.02 0.76 4.58
N GLY A 103 1.62 1.90 4.24
CA GLY A 103 2.68 2.56 5.00
C GLY A 103 4.01 1.83 4.99
N LEU A 104 4.21 0.92 4.04
CA LEU A 104 5.42 0.13 3.89
C LEU A 104 6.50 0.91 3.14
N PRO A 105 7.80 0.61 3.37
CA PRO A 105 8.87 1.25 2.63
C PRO A 105 8.77 0.90 1.15
N LYS A 106 9.28 1.81 0.32
CA LYS A 106 9.33 1.64 -1.14
C LYS A 106 9.97 0.29 -1.48
N PRO A 107 9.31 -0.56 -2.29
CA PRO A 107 9.87 -1.86 -2.65
C PRO A 107 11.15 -1.64 -3.46
N THR A 108 12.27 -2.15 -2.96
CA THR A 108 13.61 -1.97 -3.54
C THR A 108 13.77 -2.70 -4.88
N ASN A 109 12.86 -3.61 -5.21
CA ASN A 109 13.00 -4.54 -6.33
C ASN A 109 12.05 -4.19 -7.50
N CYS A 110 12.26 -3.03 -8.11
CA CYS A 110 11.85 -2.80 -9.49
C CYS A 110 12.98 -3.32 -10.41
N LEU A 111 13.02 -4.64 -10.64
CA LEU A 111 13.84 -5.27 -11.69
C LEU A 111 12.96 -5.63 -12.87
#